data_AF-A0A6A5UWH7-F1
#
_entry.id   AF-A0A6A5UWH7-F1
#
_cell.length_a   1.000
_cell.length_b   1.000
_cell.length_c   1.000
_cell.angle_alpha   90.00
_cell.angle_beta   90.00
_cell.angle_gamma   90.00
#
_symmetry.space_group_name_H-M   'P 1'
#
loop_
_entity.id
_entity.type
_entity.pdbx_description
1 polymer ?
#
loop_
_entity_poly.entity_id
_entity_poly.type
_entity_poly.pdbx_seq_one_letter_code
_entity_poly.pdbx_strand_id
1 'polypeptide(L)'
;MTSLLTTSSRAPARDPMEVYLERLEERDRREQKHKKYIDAYQTLADKTAAIAKARTIAEREAAENAPKEAPETPAPDTKARPKWNYYPSYGGKSSPTPPPSASTDPAHIAQLRSDLAMSNQVRAEQEAELKAARAENAENKVIKAEQSRRIAEIEKQNKRLEHRVANTTEEVKKQRELAVQAQDEMVALQLELNAKDKEVLKVKADNKMLVDRWMAEKGEVAERMNKTLEKGQKKR
;
A
#
# COMPACT_ATOMS: atom_id res chain seq x y z
N MET A 1 50.96 -31.27 1.93
CA MET A 1 51.23 -29.95 2.54
C MET A 1 51.00 -28.88 1.50
N THR A 2 49.81 -28.26 1.46
CA THR A 2 49.54 -27.04 0.69
C THR A 2 48.31 -26.38 1.29
N SER A 3 48.56 -25.42 2.19
CA SER A 3 47.54 -24.62 2.87
C SER A 3 47.08 -23.48 1.97
N LEU A 4 45.80 -23.43 1.62
CA LEU A 4 45.17 -22.28 0.98
C LEU A 4 44.59 -21.37 2.07
N LEU A 5 45.33 -20.31 2.41
CA LEU A 5 44.86 -19.22 3.27
C LEU A 5 43.95 -18.31 2.44
N THR A 6 42.64 -18.43 2.66
CA THR A 6 41.65 -17.47 2.15
C THR A 6 41.73 -16.20 2.98
N THR A 7 42.39 -15.17 2.44
CA THR A 7 42.38 -13.83 3.02
C THR A 7 41.00 -13.20 2.82
N SER A 8 40.15 -13.29 3.83
CA SER A 8 38.91 -12.52 3.94
C SER A 8 39.26 -11.05 4.13
N SER A 9 39.36 -10.31 3.02
CA SER A 9 39.45 -8.86 3.01
C SER A 9 38.14 -8.27 3.54
N ARG A 10 38.10 -7.97 4.83
CA ARG A 10 37.02 -7.23 5.47
C ARG A 10 37.03 -5.81 4.91
N ALA A 11 36.05 -5.48 4.08
CA ALA A 11 35.86 -4.11 3.59
C ALA A 11 35.84 -3.12 4.78
N PRO A 12 36.42 -1.92 4.62
CA PRO A 12 36.43 -0.92 5.68
C PRO A 12 34.99 -0.60 6.09
N ALA A 13 34.77 -0.39 7.40
CA ALA A 13 33.47 0.03 7.92
C ALA A 13 33.10 1.36 7.25
N ARG A 14 32.06 1.34 6.39
CA ARG A 14 31.53 2.55 5.76
C ARG A 14 30.99 3.48 6.84
N ASP A 15 31.18 4.78 6.66
CA ASP A 15 30.62 5.80 7.54
C ASP A 15 29.09 5.64 7.59
N PRO A 16 28.47 5.44 8.78
CA PRO A 16 27.02 5.32 8.92
C PRO A 16 26.25 6.50 8.30
N MET A 17 26.84 7.70 8.28
CA MET A 17 26.23 8.89 7.69
C MET A 17 26.21 8.82 6.17
N GLU A 18 27.28 8.37 5.52
CA GLU A 18 27.30 8.16 4.07
C GLU A 18 26.26 7.11 3.65
N VAL A 19 26.20 6.00 4.39
CA VAL A 19 25.21 4.94 4.12
C VAL A 19 23.78 5.45 4.28
N TYR A 20 23.54 6.36 5.23
CA TYR A 20 22.23 6.98 5.42
C TYR A 20 21.86 7.89 4.24
N LEU A 21 22.80 8.71 3.76
CA LEU A 21 22.57 9.60 2.62
C LEU A 21 22.36 8.80 1.32
N GLU A 22 23.16 7.78 1.05
CA GLU A 22 22.98 6.88 -0.10
C GLU A 22 21.58 6.23 -0.09
N ARG A 23 21.12 5.74 1.07
CA ARG A 23 19.78 5.15 1.21
C ARG A 23 18.67 6.17 0.99
N LEU A 24 18.89 7.43 1.38
CA LEU A 24 17.93 8.51 1.15
C LEU A 24 17.84 8.84 -0.34
N GLU A 25 18.97 8.92 -1.04
CA GLU A 25 19.02 9.11 -2.48
C GLU A 25 18.39 7.94 -3.26
N GLU A 26 18.63 6.70 -2.84
CA GLU A 26 18.00 5.53 -3.44
C GLU A 26 16.48 5.53 -3.25
N ARG A 27 16.01 6.01 -2.11
CA ARG A 27 14.58 6.21 -1.87
C ARG A 27 14.02 7.30 -2.77
N ASP A 28 14.68 8.45 -2.84
CA ASP A 28 14.27 9.57 -3.70
C ASP A 28 14.22 9.16 -5.18
N ARG A 29 15.20 8.39 -5.65
CA ARG A 29 15.21 7.82 -7.02
C ARG A 29 14.03 6.89 -7.29
N ARG A 30 13.57 6.12 -6.29
CA ARG A 30 12.38 5.27 -6.41
C ARG A 30 11.10 6.09 -6.41
N GLU A 31 11.01 7.10 -5.56
CA GLU A 31 9.84 7.99 -5.46
C GLU A 31 9.70 8.86 -6.73
N GLN A 32 10.80 9.35 -7.29
CA GLN A 32 10.81 10.10 -8.55
C GLN A 32 10.27 9.29 -9.74
N LYS A 33 10.45 7.96 -9.77
CA LYS A 33 9.85 7.12 -10.83
C LYS A 33 8.32 7.16 -10.81
N HIS A 34 7.73 7.33 -9.63
CA HIS A 34 6.28 7.39 -9.45
C HIS A 34 5.71 8.80 -9.62
N LYS A 35 6.55 9.83 -9.65
CA LYS A 35 6.16 11.23 -9.83
C LYS A 35 5.24 11.46 -11.04
N LYS A 36 5.52 10.81 -12.17
CA LYS A 36 4.69 10.92 -13.39
C LYS A 36 3.23 10.49 -13.17
N TYR A 37 3.00 9.46 -12.37
CA TYR A 37 1.64 9.00 -12.05
C TYR A 37 0.96 9.97 -11.08
N ILE A 38 1.70 10.44 -10.08
CA ILE A 38 1.20 11.44 -9.12
C ILE A 38 0.77 12.71 -9.87
N ASP A 39 1.60 13.22 -10.77
CA ASP A 39 1.31 14.40 -11.58
C ASP A 39 0.09 14.19 -12.48
N ALA A 40 -0.08 12.99 -13.04
CA ALA A 40 -1.24 12.64 -13.87
C ALA A 40 -2.55 12.61 -13.05
N TYR A 41 -2.52 12.01 -11.85
CA TYR A 41 -3.67 12.02 -10.94
C TYR A 41 -3.99 13.42 -10.42
N GLN A 42 -2.96 14.22 -10.11
CA GLN A 42 -3.10 15.62 -9.73
C GLN A 42 -3.82 16.41 -10.84
N THR A 43 -3.35 16.26 -12.09
CA THR A 43 -3.94 16.91 -13.26
C THR A 43 -5.40 16.49 -13.48
N LEU A 44 -5.72 15.21 -13.27
CA LEU A 44 -7.09 14.71 -13.40
C LEU A 44 -7.99 15.27 -12.29
N ALA A 45 -7.49 15.33 -11.05
CA ALA A 45 -8.19 15.91 -9.92
C ALA A 45 -8.47 17.39 -10.15
N ASP A 46 -7.49 18.15 -10.63
CA ASP A 46 -7.64 19.57 -10.95
C ASP A 46 -8.67 19.80 -12.06
N LYS A 47 -8.63 19.00 -13.13
CA LYS A 47 -9.64 19.04 -14.20
C LYS A 47 -11.04 18.71 -13.69
N THR A 48 -11.16 17.70 -12.83
CA THR A 48 -12.45 17.30 -12.25
C THR A 48 -13.00 18.38 -11.32
N ALA A 49 -12.13 19.00 -10.52
CA ALA A 49 -12.49 20.13 -9.68
C ALA A 49 -12.90 21.36 -10.52
N ALA A 50 -12.22 21.62 -11.64
CA ALA A 50 -12.59 22.68 -12.57
C ALA A 50 -13.96 22.43 -13.22
N ILE A 51 -14.25 21.20 -13.64
CA ILE A 51 -15.57 20.82 -14.19
C ILE A 51 -16.66 20.93 -13.12
N ALA A 52 -16.39 20.50 -11.89
CA ALA A 52 -17.32 20.63 -10.79
C ALA A 52 -17.63 22.11 -10.49
N LYS A 53 -16.61 22.97 -10.45
CA LYS A 53 -16.78 24.42 -10.30
C LYS A 53 -17.58 25.03 -11.46
N ALA A 54 -17.25 24.69 -12.70
CA ALA A 54 -17.99 25.16 -13.88
C ALA A 54 -19.45 24.71 -13.84
N ARG A 55 -19.73 23.49 -13.39
CA ARG A 55 -21.10 22.99 -13.20
C ARG A 55 -21.83 23.79 -12.12
N THR A 56 -21.21 24.06 -10.98
CA THR A 56 -21.85 24.87 -9.92
C THR A 56 -22.13 26.31 -10.37
N ILE A 57 -21.26 26.87 -11.22
CA ILE A 57 -21.46 28.21 -11.80
C ILE A 57 -22.61 28.17 -12.80
N ALA A 58 -22.63 27.21 -13.72
CA ALA A 58 -23.72 27.03 -14.69
C ALA A 58 -25.08 26.76 -14.02
N GLU A 59 -25.10 26.01 -12.91
CA GLU A 59 -26.30 25.71 -12.13
C GLU A 59 -26.81 26.96 -11.37
N ARG A 60 -25.91 27.83 -10.93
CA ARG A 60 -26.24 29.15 -10.34
C ARG A 60 -26.75 30.14 -11.40
N GLU A 61 -26.15 30.17 -12.58
CA GLU A 61 -26.59 31.00 -13.72
C GLU A 61 -27.93 30.51 -14.31
N ALA A 62 -28.19 29.20 -14.30
CA ALA A 62 -29.47 28.62 -14.66
C ALA A 62 -30.57 28.93 -13.63
N ALA A 63 -30.23 28.97 -12.33
CA ALA A 63 -31.15 29.39 -11.27
C ALA A 63 -31.46 30.89 -11.32
N GLU A 64 -30.55 31.71 -11.83
CA GLU A 64 -30.74 33.17 -12.01
C GLU A 64 -31.62 33.50 -13.24
N ASN A 65 -31.65 32.62 -14.26
CA ASN A 65 -32.47 32.78 -15.47
C ASN A 65 -33.81 32.00 -15.46
N ALA A 66 -34.14 31.32 -14.36
CA ALA A 66 -35.41 30.61 -14.23
C ALA A 66 -36.57 31.57 -13.88
N PRO A 67 -37.74 31.50 -14.56
CA PRO A 67 -38.94 32.22 -14.14
C PRO A 67 -39.35 31.78 -12.72
N LYS A 68 -39.53 32.74 -11.81
CA LYS A 68 -40.03 32.49 -10.45
C LYS A 68 -41.51 32.09 -10.52
N GLU A 69 -41.80 30.80 -10.40
CA GLU A 69 -43.09 30.30 -9.90
C GLU A 69 -42.88 29.51 -8.61
N ALA A 70 -43.78 29.77 -7.66
CA ALA A 70 -43.80 29.29 -6.28
C ALA A 70 -44.25 27.81 -6.16
N PRO A 71 -44.09 27.19 -4.98
CA PRO A 71 -43.86 25.76 -4.83
C PRO A 71 -45.10 24.98 -4.36
N GLU A 72 -45.27 23.72 -4.77
CA GLU A 72 -45.95 22.70 -3.96
C GLU A 72 -45.31 21.31 -4.13
N THR A 73 -45.37 20.53 -3.05
CA THR A 73 -44.70 19.25 -2.78
C THR A 73 -45.63 18.04 -3.13
N PRO A 74 -45.45 16.80 -2.64
CA PRO A 74 -44.71 15.72 -3.31
C PRO A 74 -45.53 14.43 -3.60
N ALA A 75 -45.25 13.77 -4.74
CA ALA A 75 -45.26 12.31 -5.04
C ALA A 75 -46.54 11.45 -4.74
N PRO A 76 -46.64 10.14 -5.10
CA PRO A 76 -45.88 9.31 -6.05
C PRO A 76 -46.78 8.46 -7.02
N ASP A 77 -46.11 7.65 -7.85
CA ASP A 77 -46.53 6.33 -8.34
C ASP A 77 -47.45 6.26 -9.59
N THR A 78 -46.95 5.67 -10.67
CA THR A 78 -47.35 4.31 -11.10
C THR A 78 -46.82 3.98 -12.49
N LYS A 79 -46.44 2.71 -12.62
CA LYS A 79 -46.00 2.01 -13.83
C LYS A 79 -46.98 2.21 -14.99
N ALA A 80 -46.48 2.60 -16.16
CA ALA A 80 -47.17 2.36 -17.42
C ALA A 80 -46.18 2.04 -18.55
N ARG A 81 -46.16 0.77 -18.96
CA ARG A 81 -45.55 0.28 -20.20
C ARG A 81 -46.34 0.84 -21.40
N PRO A 82 -45.71 1.20 -22.53
CA PRO A 82 -46.45 1.49 -23.75
C PRO A 82 -46.81 0.18 -24.47
N LYS A 83 -48.11 -0.13 -24.53
CA LYS A 83 -48.66 -1.19 -25.39
C LYS A 83 -48.77 -0.62 -26.81
N TRP A 84 -47.97 -1.17 -27.71
CA TRP A 84 -48.21 -1.14 -29.14
C TRP A 84 -49.48 -1.93 -29.44
N ASN A 85 -50.54 -1.25 -29.92
CA ASN A 85 -51.64 -1.93 -30.59
C ASN A 85 -51.90 -1.30 -31.97
N TYR A 86 -51.52 -2.12 -32.93
CA TYR A 86 -51.76 -2.12 -34.36
C TYR A 86 -53.26 -2.00 -34.73
N TYR A 87 -53.59 -0.93 -35.48
CA TYR A 87 -54.53 -0.79 -36.65
C TYR A 87 -55.97 -1.37 -36.60
N PRO A 88 -56.90 -0.96 -37.51
CA PRO A 88 -57.32 0.37 -37.94
C PRO A 88 -58.87 0.55 -37.93
N SER A 89 -59.37 1.79 -37.85
CA SER A 89 -60.77 2.06 -38.20
C SER A 89 -60.86 3.24 -39.17
N TYR A 90 -61.50 2.96 -40.29
CA TYR A 90 -61.79 3.85 -41.40
C TYR A 90 -62.61 5.06 -40.97
N GLY A 91 -62.35 6.21 -41.59
CA GLY A 91 -63.31 7.30 -41.66
C GLY A 91 -62.70 8.69 -41.73
N GLY A 92 -62.75 9.29 -42.93
CA GLY A 92 -62.95 10.74 -43.01
C GLY A 92 -61.83 11.58 -43.64
N LYS A 93 -61.86 11.64 -44.98
CA LYS A 93 -61.89 12.89 -45.75
C LYS A 93 -60.78 13.93 -45.48
N SER A 94 -59.71 13.85 -46.26
CA SER A 94 -59.20 14.98 -47.06
C SER A 94 -58.09 14.49 -47.98
N SER A 95 -58.46 14.28 -49.24
CA SER A 95 -57.53 14.06 -50.34
C SER A 95 -56.79 15.36 -50.63
N PRO A 96 -55.45 15.42 -50.59
CA PRO A 96 -54.72 16.18 -51.58
C PRO A 96 -54.63 15.29 -52.83
N THR A 97 -55.27 15.79 -53.88
CA THR A 97 -55.06 15.47 -55.29
C THR A 97 -53.74 14.73 -55.57
N PRO A 98 -53.75 13.57 -56.25
CA PRO A 98 -52.52 12.99 -56.76
C PRO A 98 -51.92 13.96 -57.79
N PRO A 99 -50.60 14.26 -57.77
CA PRO A 99 -50.00 14.94 -58.89
C PRO A 99 -50.20 14.09 -60.15
N PRO A 100 -50.61 14.70 -61.28
CA PRO A 100 -50.75 14.00 -62.53
C PRO A 100 -49.35 13.64 -63.05
N SER A 101 -49.28 12.48 -63.71
CA SER A 101 -48.16 11.96 -64.47
C SER A 101 -46.94 11.52 -63.67
N ALA A 102 -46.71 10.20 -63.66
CA ALA A 102 -45.37 9.71 -63.88
C ALA A 102 -44.78 10.49 -65.05
N SER A 103 -43.88 11.44 -64.76
CA SER A 103 -43.07 12.04 -65.80
C SER A 103 -42.23 10.89 -66.35
N THR A 104 -42.66 10.34 -67.47
CA THR A 104 -41.82 9.59 -68.42
C THR A 104 -40.73 10.49 -69.04
N ASP A 105 -40.47 11.64 -68.42
CA ASP A 105 -39.42 12.56 -68.77
C ASP A 105 -38.09 11.92 -68.33
N PRO A 106 -37.22 11.52 -69.28
CA PRO A 106 -36.01 10.76 -68.98
C PRO A 106 -35.08 11.48 -67.99
N ALA A 107 -35.14 12.81 -67.90
CA ALA A 107 -34.36 13.61 -66.96
C ALA A 107 -34.75 13.35 -65.49
N HIS A 108 -36.06 13.26 -65.18
CA HIS A 108 -36.54 13.01 -63.83
C HIS A 108 -36.21 11.56 -63.38
N ILE A 109 -36.32 10.59 -64.29
CA ILE A 109 -35.92 9.20 -64.03
C ILE A 109 -34.41 9.09 -63.78
N ALA A 110 -33.59 9.85 -64.51
CA ALA A 110 -32.13 9.88 -64.30
C ALA A 110 -31.77 10.46 -62.92
N GLN A 111 -32.47 11.51 -62.49
CA GLN A 111 -32.28 12.09 -61.15
C GLN A 111 -32.64 11.08 -60.04
N LEU A 112 -33.79 10.42 -60.13
CA LEU A 112 -34.18 9.39 -59.15
C LEU A 112 -33.19 8.21 -59.07
N ARG A 113 -32.61 7.81 -60.21
CA ARG A 113 -31.57 6.76 -60.24
C ARG A 113 -30.28 7.22 -59.56
N SER A 114 -29.88 8.48 -59.76
CA SER A 114 -28.75 9.09 -59.07
C SER A 114 -28.98 9.16 -57.57
N ASP A 115 -30.16 9.62 -57.14
CA ASP A 115 -30.51 9.74 -55.72
C ASP A 115 -30.59 8.36 -55.04
N LEU A 116 -31.11 7.34 -55.73
CA LEU A 116 -31.09 5.95 -55.25
C LEU A 116 -29.65 5.42 -55.12
N ALA A 117 -28.78 5.70 -56.10
CA ALA A 117 -27.39 5.29 -56.05
C ALA A 117 -26.64 5.94 -54.88
N MET A 118 -26.83 7.25 -54.67
CA MET A 118 -26.27 7.97 -53.51
C MET A 118 -26.82 7.42 -52.19
N SER A 119 -28.12 7.17 -52.10
CA SER A 119 -28.72 6.58 -50.90
C SER A 119 -28.18 5.18 -50.58
N ASN A 120 -27.99 4.35 -51.60
CA ASN A 120 -27.37 3.03 -51.44
C ASN A 120 -25.90 3.12 -51.03
N GLN A 121 -25.15 4.10 -51.54
CA GLN A 121 -23.77 4.34 -51.14
C GLN A 121 -23.68 4.76 -49.67
N VAL A 122 -24.48 5.74 -49.25
CA VAL A 122 -24.53 6.20 -47.84
C VAL A 122 -24.96 5.05 -46.92
N ARG A 123 -25.92 4.21 -47.35
CA ARG A 123 -26.31 3.02 -46.58
C ARG A 123 -25.16 2.04 -46.42
N ALA A 124 -24.41 1.75 -47.49
CA ALA A 124 -23.26 0.86 -47.43
C ALA A 124 -22.15 1.40 -46.51
N GLU A 125 -21.89 2.72 -46.55
CA GLU A 125 -20.94 3.40 -45.66
C GLU A 125 -21.37 3.30 -44.19
N GLN A 126 -22.63 3.61 -43.88
CA GLN A 126 -23.18 3.49 -42.52
C GLN A 126 -23.18 2.04 -42.00
N GLU A 127 -23.47 1.06 -42.86
CA GLU A 127 -23.38 -0.36 -42.51
C GLU A 127 -21.94 -0.78 -42.19
N ALA A 128 -20.96 -0.26 -42.93
CA ALA A 128 -19.54 -0.49 -42.67
C ALA A 128 -19.11 0.14 -41.33
N GLU A 129 -19.50 1.38 -41.06
CA GLU A 129 -19.24 2.07 -39.78
C GLU A 129 -19.89 1.34 -38.60
N LEU A 130 -21.15 0.92 -38.73
CA LEU A 130 -21.83 0.16 -37.68
C LEU A 130 -21.16 -1.18 -37.43
N LYS A 131 -20.63 -1.84 -38.47
CA LYS A 131 -19.88 -3.09 -38.31
C LYS A 131 -18.54 -2.83 -37.60
N ALA A 132 -17.82 -1.77 -37.95
CA ALA A 132 -16.57 -1.38 -37.31
C ALA A 132 -16.78 -1.03 -35.82
N ALA A 133 -17.76 -0.19 -35.51
CA ALA A 133 -18.10 0.19 -34.14
C ALA A 133 -18.54 -1.01 -33.28
N ARG A 134 -19.25 -1.98 -33.87
CA ARG A 134 -19.61 -3.24 -33.19
C ARG A 134 -18.39 -4.11 -32.88
N ALA A 135 -17.43 -4.19 -33.82
CA ALA A 135 -16.19 -4.93 -33.62
C ALA A 135 -15.36 -4.30 -32.49
N GLU A 136 -15.19 -2.98 -32.51
CA GLU A 136 -14.47 -2.24 -31.47
C GLU A 136 -15.15 -2.38 -30.10
N ASN A 137 -16.49 -2.34 -30.05
CA ASN A 137 -17.22 -2.57 -28.80
C ASN A 137 -17.00 -3.98 -28.24
N ALA A 138 -16.93 -4.99 -29.11
CA ALA A 138 -16.66 -6.36 -28.70
C ALA A 138 -15.22 -6.50 -28.15
N GLU A 139 -14.24 -5.90 -28.82
CA GLU A 139 -12.85 -5.87 -28.36
C GLU A 139 -12.72 -5.16 -27.01
N ASN A 140 -13.30 -3.96 -26.87
CA ASN A 140 -13.30 -3.18 -25.63
C ASN A 140 -13.93 -3.96 -24.46
N LYS A 141 -14.96 -4.78 -24.71
CA LYS A 141 -15.54 -5.67 -23.69
C LYS A 141 -14.57 -6.75 -23.24
N VAL A 142 -13.83 -7.36 -24.17
CA VAL A 142 -12.82 -8.37 -23.84
C VAL A 142 -11.70 -7.75 -23.02
N ILE A 143 -11.16 -6.60 -23.46
CA ILE A 143 -10.10 -5.86 -22.76
C ILE A 143 -10.57 -5.50 -21.35
N LYS A 144 -11.79 -4.97 -21.19
CA LYS A 144 -12.35 -4.62 -19.88
C LYS A 144 -12.47 -5.83 -18.95
N ALA A 145 -12.88 -6.98 -19.49
CA ALA A 145 -12.98 -8.22 -18.72
C ALA A 145 -11.60 -8.70 -18.26
N GLU A 146 -10.59 -8.64 -19.12
CA GLU A 146 -9.20 -8.99 -18.79
C GLU A 146 -8.60 -8.05 -17.74
N GLN A 147 -8.77 -6.74 -17.91
CA GLN A 147 -8.32 -5.74 -16.94
C GLN A 147 -8.99 -5.96 -15.58
N SER A 148 -10.30 -6.24 -15.55
CA SER A 148 -11.01 -6.53 -14.30
C SER A 148 -10.46 -7.77 -13.60
N ARG A 149 -10.10 -8.82 -14.35
CA ARG A 149 -9.44 -10.02 -13.80
C ARG A 149 -8.06 -9.69 -13.24
N ARG A 150 -7.27 -8.89 -13.97
CA ARG A 150 -5.93 -8.48 -13.52
C ARG A 150 -5.99 -7.63 -12.26
N ILE A 151 -6.97 -6.72 -12.15
CA ILE A 151 -7.22 -5.92 -10.95
C ILE A 151 -7.55 -6.85 -9.77
N ALA A 152 -8.49 -7.78 -9.94
CA ALA A 152 -8.86 -8.73 -8.88
C ALA A 152 -7.69 -9.59 -8.39
N GLU A 153 -6.81 -10.04 -9.30
CA GLU A 153 -5.61 -10.78 -8.93
C GLU A 153 -4.60 -9.91 -8.16
N ILE A 154 -4.36 -8.68 -8.61
CA ILE A 154 -3.49 -7.73 -7.90
C ILE A 154 -4.05 -7.40 -6.51
N GLU A 155 -5.36 -7.20 -6.38
CA GLU A 155 -6.02 -6.97 -5.08
C GLU A 155 -5.84 -8.16 -4.13
N LYS A 156 -5.96 -9.39 -4.64
CA LYS A 156 -5.70 -10.61 -3.86
C LYS A 156 -4.24 -10.70 -3.42
N GLN A 157 -3.30 -10.35 -4.30
CA GLN A 157 -1.88 -10.32 -3.98
C GLN A 157 -1.56 -9.24 -2.94
N ASN A 158 -2.13 -8.04 -3.06
CA ASN A 158 -1.99 -6.98 -2.08
C ASN A 158 -2.47 -7.42 -0.70
N LYS A 159 -3.69 -7.97 -0.59
CA LYS A 159 -4.20 -8.50 0.68
C LYS A 159 -3.29 -9.56 1.29
N ARG A 160 -2.77 -10.48 0.47
CA ARG A 160 -1.81 -11.51 0.93
C ARG A 160 -0.52 -10.88 1.46
N LEU A 161 0.01 -9.87 0.78
CA LEU A 161 1.23 -9.16 1.19
C LEU A 161 0.99 -8.34 2.46
N GLU A 162 -0.14 -7.66 2.58
CA GLU A 162 -0.55 -6.92 3.79
C GLU A 162 -0.60 -7.85 5.01
N HIS A 163 -1.24 -9.02 4.89
CA HIS A 163 -1.25 -10.02 5.96
C HIS A 163 0.16 -10.53 6.30
N ARG A 164 1.02 -10.76 5.31
CA ARG A 164 2.40 -11.17 5.56
C ARG A 164 3.18 -10.10 6.33
N VAL A 165 3.06 -8.83 5.90
CA VAL A 165 3.70 -7.71 6.59
C VAL A 165 3.21 -7.65 8.04
N ALA A 166 1.90 -7.67 8.26
CA ALA A 166 1.32 -7.68 9.61
C ALA A 166 1.90 -8.82 10.48
N ASN A 167 1.91 -10.05 9.96
CA ASN A 167 2.45 -11.20 10.69
C ASN A 167 3.93 -11.03 11.02
N THR A 168 4.75 -10.60 10.05
CA THR A 168 6.18 -10.36 10.30
C THR A 168 6.43 -9.22 11.28
N THR A 169 5.60 -8.17 11.27
CA THR A 169 5.72 -7.08 12.25
C THR A 169 5.37 -7.53 13.65
N GLU A 170 4.35 -8.37 13.82
CA GLU A 170 3.99 -8.96 15.11
C GLU A 170 5.06 -9.94 15.61
N GLU A 171 5.65 -10.73 14.70
CA GLU A 171 6.77 -11.60 15.04
C GLU A 171 8.00 -10.81 15.51
N VAL A 172 8.37 -9.74 14.80
CA VAL A 172 9.50 -8.87 15.17
C VAL A 172 9.25 -8.17 16.51
N LYS A 173 8.02 -7.73 16.78
CA LYS A 173 7.66 -7.15 18.09
C LYS A 173 7.88 -8.17 19.22
N LYS A 174 7.37 -9.38 19.07
CA LYS A 174 7.56 -10.46 20.06
C LYS A 174 9.02 -10.84 20.24
N GLN A 175 9.79 -10.93 19.15
CA GLN A 175 11.23 -11.17 19.24
C GLN A 175 11.95 -10.05 20.01
N ARG A 176 11.53 -8.79 19.81
CA ARG A 176 12.07 -7.65 20.56
C ARG A 176 11.71 -7.72 22.04
N GLU A 177 10.48 -8.08 22.38
CA GLU A 177 10.05 -8.28 23.77
C GLU A 177 10.86 -9.38 24.47
N LEU A 178 11.05 -10.53 23.81
CA LEU A 178 11.89 -11.61 24.32
C LEU A 178 13.36 -11.20 24.47
N ALA A 179 13.89 -10.40 23.54
CA ALA A 179 15.26 -9.89 23.64
C ALA A 179 15.44 -8.95 24.83
N VAL A 180 14.45 -8.09 25.12
CA VAL A 180 14.46 -7.22 26.31
C VAL A 180 14.39 -8.08 27.57
N GLN A 181 13.49 -9.07 27.63
CA GLN A 181 13.41 -9.97 28.78
C GLN A 181 14.73 -10.72 29.02
N ALA A 182 15.36 -11.24 27.97
CA ALA A 182 16.66 -11.92 28.08
C ALA A 182 17.77 -10.96 28.55
N GLN A 183 17.71 -9.69 28.14
CA GLN A 183 18.64 -8.66 28.61
C GLN A 183 18.41 -8.33 30.09
N ASP A 184 17.15 -8.21 30.52
CA ASP A 184 16.81 -7.95 31.92
C ASP A 184 17.26 -9.12 32.82
N GLU A 185 17.04 -10.37 32.39
CA GLU A 185 17.54 -11.56 33.07
C GLU A 185 19.07 -11.59 33.14
N MET A 186 19.77 -11.23 32.06
CA MET A 186 21.24 -11.14 32.05
C MET A 186 21.75 -10.06 33.03
N VAL A 187 21.09 -8.89 33.08
CA VAL A 187 21.43 -7.83 34.03
C VAL A 187 21.17 -8.29 35.47
N ALA A 188 20.04 -8.95 35.72
CA ALA A 188 19.71 -9.51 37.03
C ALA A 188 20.76 -10.53 37.49
N LEU A 189 21.14 -11.48 36.63
CA LEU A 189 22.19 -12.47 36.91
C LEU A 189 23.55 -11.81 37.15
N GLN A 190 23.91 -10.77 36.40
CA GLN A 190 25.16 -10.03 36.63
C GLN A 190 25.16 -9.32 37.99
N LEU A 191 24.02 -8.77 38.40
CA LEU A 191 23.87 -8.15 39.72
C LEU A 191 23.98 -9.20 40.84
N GLU A 192 23.34 -10.35 40.69
CA GLU A 192 23.45 -11.47 41.63
C GLU A 192 24.89 -11.97 41.74
N LEU A 193 25.57 -12.14 40.61
CA LEU A 193 26.98 -12.53 40.57
C LEU A 193 27.86 -11.51 41.31
N ASN A 194 27.70 -10.22 41.02
CA ASN A 194 28.43 -9.16 41.72
C ASN A 194 28.14 -9.15 43.23
N ALA A 195 26.92 -9.46 43.66
CA ALA A 195 26.57 -9.59 45.07
C ALA A 195 27.27 -10.79 45.72
N LYS A 196 27.29 -11.95 45.04
CA LYS A 196 28.00 -13.15 45.51
C LYS A 196 29.51 -12.93 45.57
N ASP A 197 30.10 -12.25 44.60
CA ASP A 197 31.52 -11.90 44.60
C ASP A 197 31.89 -11.03 45.81
N LYS A 198 31.05 -10.04 46.16
CA LYS A 198 31.24 -9.22 47.37
C LYS A 198 31.19 -10.05 48.64
N GLU A 199 30.23 -10.97 48.76
CA GLU A 199 30.13 -11.89 49.91
C GLU A 199 31.37 -12.79 50.03
N VAL A 200 31.85 -13.33 48.90
CA VAL A 200 33.08 -14.14 48.87
C VAL A 200 34.29 -13.31 49.31
N LEU A 201 34.43 -12.07 48.83
CA LEU A 201 35.52 -11.18 49.24
C LEU A 201 35.45 -10.86 50.74
N LYS A 202 34.25 -10.61 51.27
CA LYS A 202 34.04 -10.37 52.71
C LYS A 202 34.44 -11.58 53.54
N VAL A 203 33.94 -12.77 53.22
CA VAL A 203 34.30 -14.01 53.92
C VAL A 203 35.80 -14.29 53.84
N LYS A 204 36.44 -14.04 52.68
CA LYS A 204 37.90 -14.16 52.54
C LYS A 204 38.65 -13.19 53.46
N ALA A 205 38.19 -11.94 53.55
CA ALA A 205 38.78 -10.95 54.44
C ALA A 205 38.61 -11.34 55.92
N ASP A 206 37.41 -11.75 56.32
CA ASP A 206 37.12 -12.19 57.69
C ASP A 206 37.94 -13.43 58.07
N ASN A 207 38.05 -14.43 57.17
CA ASN A 207 38.89 -15.61 57.39
C ASN A 207 40.36 -15.23 57.54
N LYS A 208 40.88 -14.35 56.68
CA LYS A 208 42.25 -13.84 56.80
C LYS A 208 42.48 -13.18 58.16
N MET A 209 41.55 -12.32 58.62
CA MET A 209 41.67 -11.67 59.92
C MET A 209 41.65 -12.67 61.09
N LEU A 210 40.82 -13.71 61.01
CA LEU A 210 40.77 -14.78 62.02
C LEU A 210 42.07 -15.60 62.04
N VAL A 211 42.60 -15.96 60.86
CA VAL A 211 43.88 -16.68 60.73
C VAL A 211 45.02 -15.81 61.25
N ASP A 212 45.10 -14.54 60.85
CA ASP A 212 46.13 -13.61 61.33
C ASP A 212 46.08 -13.46 62.86
N ARG A 213 44.88 -13.31 63.44
CA ARG A 213 44.70 -13.23 64.89
C ARG A 213 45.11 -14.52 65.60
N TRP A 214 44.70 -15.67 65.06
CA TRP A 214 45.04 -16.97 65.63
C TRP A 214 46.54 -17.25 65.53
N MET A 215 47.17 -16.93 64.41
CA MET A 215 48.61 -17.04 64.22
C MET A 215 49.39 -16.14 65.18
N ALA A 216 48.90 -14.92 65.45
CA ALA A 216 49.49 -14.04 66.47
C ALA A 216 49.40 -14.68 67.87
N GLU A 217 48.22 -15.16 68.27
CA GLU A 217 48.02 -15.83 69.56
C GLU A 217 48.89 -17.09 69.71
N LYS A 218 48.96 -17.92 68.67
CA LYS A 218 49.81 -19.12 68.67
C LYS A 218 51.30 -18.78 68.65
N GLY A 219 51.69 -17.72 67.95
CA GLY A 219 53.05 -17.17 67.98
C GLY A 219 53.46 -16.79 69.40
N GLU A 220 52.62 -16.04 70.13
CA GLU A 220 52.87 -15.68 71.52
C GLU A 220 52.96 -16.90 72.44
N VAL A 221 52.11 -17.91 72.25
CA VAL A 221 52.16 -19.16 73.02
C VAL A 221 53.48 -19.91 72.76
N ALA A 222 53.89 -20.02 71.49
CA ALA A 222 55.15 -20.65 71.12
C ALA A 222 56.36 -19.90 71.69
N GLU A 223 56.37 -18.56 71.63
CA GLU A 223 57.41 -17.73 72.24
C GLU A 223 57.48 -17.91 73.76
N ARG A 224 56.32 -17.96 74.45
CA ARG A 224 56.27 -18.23 75.89
C ARG A 224 56.85 -19.60 76.22
N MET A 225 56.48 -20.63 75.47
CA MET A 225 56.98 -21.99 75.67
C MET A 225 58.49 -22.08 75.41
N ASN A 226 59.00 -21.45 74.35
CA ASN A 226 60.43 -21.35 74.08
C ASN A 226 61.18 -20.66 75.22
N LYS A 227 60.68 -19.52 75.74
CA LYS A 227 61.26 -18.84 76.91
C LYS A 227 61.30 -19.74 78.15
N THR A 228 60.29 -20.58 78.38
CA THR A 228 60.30 -21.53 79.50
C THR A 228 61.33 -22.66 79.32
N LEU A 229 61.47 -23.20 78.11
CA LEU A 229 62.45 -24.24 77.79
C LEU A 229 63.88 -23.71 77.91
N GLU A 230 64.16 -22.52 77.37
CA GLU A 230 65.49 -21.90 77.41
C GLU A 230 65.93 -21.60 78.86
N LYS A 231 65.02 -21.15 79.72
CA LYS A 231 65.26 -20.99 81.16
C LYS A 231 65.53 -22.33 81.86
N GLY A 232 64.89 -23.41 81.42
CA GLY A 232 65.13 -24.76 81.93
C GLY A 232 66.51 -25.32 81.54
N GLN A 233 66.98 -25.02 80.33
CA GLN A 233 68.33 -25.40 79.87
C GLN A 233 69.45 -24.64 80.58
N LYS A 234 69.25 -23.35 80.90
CA LYS A 234 70.22 -22.53 81.64
C LYS A 234 70.37 -22.87 83.14
N LYS A 235 69.47 -23.70 83.69
CA LYS A 235 69.49 -24.16 85.09
C LYS A 235 70.12 -25.55 85.28
N ARG A 236 70.56 -26.20 84.20
CA ARG A 236 71.34 -27.43 84.20
C ARG A 236 72.80 -27.10 83.92
#